data_AF-A0A2K3K953-F1
#
_entry.id   AF-A0A2K3K953-F1
#
_cell.length_a   1.000
_cell.length_b   1.000
_cell.length_c   1.000
_cell.angle_alpha   90.00
_cell.angle_beta   90.00
_cell.angle_gamma   90.00
#
_symmetry.space_group_name_H-M   'P 1'
#
loop_
_entity.id
_entity.type
_entity.pdbx_description
1 polymer ?
#
loop_
_entity_poly.entity_id
_entity_poly.type
_entity_poly.pdbx_seq_one_letter_code
_entity_poly.pdbx_strand_id
1 'polypeptide(L)'
;MDSPKDQDLYVSNIFQKSFIEVNEEGTEAAAVATTCMATAMCGYVVEPPPPIDFVADHPFLFLIREDLSGTILFVGQVLNPLGL
;
A
#
# COMPACT_ATOMS: atom_id res chain seq x y z
N MET A 1 -49.16 -30.39 -2.53
CA MET A 1 -48.35 -29.30 -1.93
C MET A 1 -46.91 -29.66 -2.22
N ASP A 2 -46.51 -29.46 -3.47
CA ASP A 2 -45.16 -29.79 -3.93
C ASP A 2 -44.27 -28.60 -3.61
N SER A 3 -43.63 -28.65 -2.45
CA SER A 3 -42.51 -27.76 -2.16
C SER A 3 -41.45 -27.99 -3.23
N PRO A 4 -40.98 -26.96 -3.96
CA PRO A 4 -39.83 -27.13 -4.83
C PRO A 4 -38.71 -27.67 -3.95
N LYS A 5 -38.14 -28.82 -4.33
CA LYS A 5 -36.97 -29.38 -3.67
C LYS A 5 -35.94 -28.27 -3.61
N ASP A 6 -35.53 -27.93 -2.40
CA ASP A 6 -34.46 -26.98 -2.11
C ASP A 6 -33.28 -27.37 -3.01
N GLN A 7 -33.07 -26.61 -4.08
CA GLN A 7 -31.95 -26.85 -4.98
C GLN A 7 -30.72 -26.41 -4.20
N ASP A 8 -29.74 -27.30 -4.04
CA ASP A 8 -28.50 -27.01 -3.32
C ASP A 8 -27.78 -25.80 -3.94
N LEU A 9 -28.09 -24.61 -3.43
CA LEU A 9 -27.50 -23.35 -3.86
C LEU A 9 -26.24 -23.12 -3.04
N TYR A 10 -25.09 -23.22 -3.68
CA TYR A 10 -23.80 -22.94 -3.05
C TYR A 10 -22.89 -22.16 -3.99
N VAL A 11 -21.99 -21.37 -3.42
CA VAL A 11 -20.97 -20.65 -4.16
C VAL A 11 -19.94 -21.68 -4.64
N SER A 12 -19.86 -21.89 -5.95
CA SER A 12 -18.89 -22.83 -6.53
C SER A 12 -17.48 -22.22 -6.57
N ASN A 13 -17.36 -20.96 -6.98
CA ASN A 13 -16.08 -20.27 -7.13
C ASN A 13 -16.24 -18.77 -6.87
N ILE A 14 -15.17 -18.16 -6.35
CA ILE A 14 -15.00 -16.71 -6.29
C ILE A 14 -13.67 -16.40 -6.96
N PHE A 15 -13.71 -15.58 -8.01
CA PHE A 15 -12.51 -15.17 -8.74
C PHE A 15 -12.20 -13.71 -8.41
N GLN A 16 -10.97 -13.45 -7.97
CA GLN A 16 -10.47 -12.11 -7.71
C GLN A 16 -9.17 -11.91 -8.50
N LYS A 17 -9.10 -10.82 -9.26
CA LYS A 17 -7.89 -10.40 -9.99
C LYS A 17 -7.61 -8.95 -9.63
N SER A 18 -6.37 -8.66 -9.26
CA SER A 18 -5.87 -7.33 -8.92
C SER A 18 -4.55 -7.05 -9.63
N PHE A 19 -4.26 -5.78 -9.86
CA PHE A 19 -3.02 -5.31 -10.46
C PHE A 19 -2.52 -4.09 -9.69
N ILE A 20 -1.20 -4.00 -9.49
CA ILE A 20 -0.54 -2.90 -8.78
C ILE A 20 0.68 -2.50 -9.60
N GLU A 21 0.83 -1.21 -9.82
CA GLU A 21 1.97 -0.59 -10.48
C GLU A 21 2.56 0.46 -9.54
N VAL A 22 3.89 0.47 -9.43
CA VAL A 22 4.63 1.44 -8.62
C VAL A 22 5.63 2.12 -9.53
N ASN A 23 5.56 3.44 -9.60
CA ASN A 23 6.47 4.29 -10.36
C ASN A 23 6.74 5.60 -9.61
N GLU A 24 7.62 6.43 -10.16
CA GLU A 24 8.08 7.67 -9.55
C GLU A 24 6.98 8.74 -9.52
N GLU A 25 6.10 8.81 -10.52
CA GLU A 25 5.03 9.82 -10.60
C GLU A 25 4.10 9.78 -9.37
N GLY A 26 3.83 8.58 -8.85
CA GLY A 26 3.03 8.40 -7.63
C GLY A 26 3.74 8.74 -6.31
N THR A 27 5.07 8.81 -6.31
CA THR A 27 5.90 9.00 -5.09
C THR A 27 6.54 10.39 -5.03
N GLU A 28 6.88 10.97 -6.18
CA GLU A 28 7.56 12.26 -6.33
C GLU A 28 6.74 13.44 -5.76
N ALA A 29 5.42 13.40 -5.89
CA ALA A 29 4.53 14.43 -5.36
C ALA A 29 4.58 14.56 -3.82
N ALA A 30 4.89 13.48 -3.09
CA ALA A 30 4.97 13.49 -1.63
C ALA A 30 6.29 14.08 -1.09
N ALA A 31 7.42 13.85 -1.78
CA ALA A 31 8.74 14.30 -1.35
C ALA A 31 8.91 15.84 -1.41
N VAL A 32 8.25 16.49 -2.37
CA VAL A 32 8.29 17.96 -2.52
C VAL A 32 7.65 18.66 -1.31
N ALA A 33 6.62 18.07 -0.70
CA ALA A 33 5.92 18.66 0.45
C ALA A 33 6.79 18.75 1.72
N THR A 34 7.64 17.74 1.98
CA THR A 34 8.50 17.69 3.18
C THR A 34 9.59 18.77 3.17
N THR A 35 10.13 19.11 1.99
CA THR A 35 11.18 20.13 1.84
C THR A 35 10.68 21.53 2.25
N CYS A 36 9.39 21.80 2.07
CA CYS A 36 8.78 23.08 2.42
C CYS A 36 8.53 23.28 3.93
N MET A 37 8.46 22.20 4.74
CA MET A 37 8.24 22.31 6.20
C MET A 37 9.53 22.68 6.97
N ALA A 38 10.72 22.44 6.41
CA ALA A 38 11.99 22.74 7.08
C ALA A 38 12.26 24.26 7.23
N THR A 39 11.57 25.11 6.48
CA THR A 39 11.86 26.55 6.38
C THR A 39 11.04 27.44 7.32
N ALA A 40 10.13 26.88 8.13
CA ALA A 40 9.28 27.67 9.01
C ALA A 40 9.27 27.14 10.45
N MET A 41 10.03 27.80 11.34
CA MET A 41 9.59 28.39 12.62
C MET A 41 10.68 28.34 13.71
N CYS A 42 11.02 29.55 14.19
CA CYS A 42 11.62 29.88 15.50
C CYS A 42 12.83 29.08 16.02
N GLY A 43 14.03 29.64 15.83
CA GLY A 43 15.04 29.88 16.88
C GLY A 43 15.65 28.72 17.70
N TYR A 44 15.13 27.51 17.61
CA TYR A 44 15.67 26.29 18.19
C TYR A 44 16.03 25.37 17.03
N VAL A 45 17.33 25.20 16.79
CA VAL A 45 17.83 24.18 15.86
C VAL A 45 17.66 22.84 16.57
N VAL A 46 16.48 22.24 16.44
CA VAL A 46 16.34 20.80 16.63
C VAL A 46 16.98 20.18 15.41
N GLU A 47 18.20 19.65 15.55
CA GLU A 47 18.81 18.89 14.46
C GLU A 47 17.84 17.75 14.11
N PRO A 48 17.42 17.64 12.84
CA PRO A 48 16.61 16.50 12.43
C PRO A 48 17.42 15.22 12.67
N PRO A 49 16.75 14.11 13.02
CA PRO A 49 17.44 12.83 13.13
C PRO A 49 18.16 12.52 11.80
N PRO A 50 19.29 11.82 11.85
CA PRO A 50 19.99 11.43 10.63
C PRO A 50 19.04 10.64 9.72
N PRO A 51 19.18 10.79 8.38
CA PRO A 51 18.37 10.03 7.44
C PRO A 51 18.57 8.53 7.67
N ILE A 52 17.48 7.78 7.48
CA ILE A 52 17.49 6.33 7.54
C ILE A 52 17.56 5.80 6.10
N ASP A 53 18.55 4.96 5.82
CA ASP A 53 18.64 4.27 4.54
C ASP A 53 17.62 3.12 4.50
N PHE A 54 16.71 3.18 3.55
CA PHE A 54 15.79 2.09 3.23
C PHE A 54 16.11 1.54 1.85
N VAL A 55 16.65 0.32 1.80
CA VAL A 55 17.07 -0.34 0.56
C VAL A 55 16.22 -1.61 0.40
N ALA A 56 15.25 -1.56 -0.52
CA ALA A 56 14.37 -2.69 -0.85
C ALA A 56 14.94 -3.54 -2.01
N ASP A 57 16.19 -3.99 -1.89
CA ASP A 57 16.93 -4.79 -2.89
C ASP A 57 16.76 -6.31 -2.75
N HIS A 58 15.82 -6.74 -1.89
CA HIS A 58 15.51 -8.13 -1.58
C HIS A 58 14.01 -8.27 -1.31
N PRO A 59 13.45 -9.50 -1.24
CA PRO A 59 12.01 -9.67 -1.08
C PRO A 59 11.41 -8.94 0.12
N PHE A 60 10.29 -8.25 -0.11
CA PHE A 60 9.61 -7.46 0.91
C PHE A 60 8.08 -7.61 0.84
N LEU A 61 7.42 -7.26 1.95
CA LEU A 61 5.96 -7.15 2.04
C LEU A 61 5.53 -5.71 1.84
N PHE A 62 4.35 -5.52 1.26
CA PHE A 62 3.72 -4.20 1.14
C PHE A 62 2.24 -4.26 1.52
N LEU A 63 1.73 -3.09 1.91
CA LEU A 63 0.32 -2.89 2.23
C LEU A 63 -0.12 -1.51 1.74
N ILE A 64 -1.32 -1.45 1.16
CA ILE A 64 -2.01 -0.20 0.85
C ILE A 64 -3.18 -0.14 1.83
N ARG A 65 -3.12 0.82 2.75
CA ARG A 65 -4.04 0.96 3.87
C ARG A 65 -4.63 2.37 3.88
N GLU A 66 -5.93 2.48 4.16
CA GLU A 66 -6.54 3.76 4.48
C GLU A 66 -6.29 4.06 5.97
N ASP A 67 -5.75 5.24 6.28
CA ASP A 67 -5.11 5.44 7.59
C ASP A 67 -6.08 5.64 8.75
N LEU A 68 -7.25 6.25 8.51
CA LEU A 68 -8.19 6.61 9.57
C LEU A 68 -8.96 5.39 10.09
N SER A 69 -9.54 4.58 9.20
CA SER A 69 -10.23 3.33 9.55
C SER A 69 -9.26 2.17 9.74
N GLY A 70 -8.12 2.22 9.07
CA GLY A 70 -7.14 1.17 9.05
C GLY A 70 -7.44 0.01 8.13
N THR A 71 -8.40 0.18 7.22
CA THR A 71 -8.78 -0.82 6.23
C THR A 71 -7.61 -1.11 5.29
N ILE A 72 -7.27 -2.39 5.16
CA ILE A 72 -6.28 -2.87 4.19
C ILE A 72 -6.99 -3.03 2.84
N LEU A 73 -6.58 -2.23 1.86
CA LEU A 73 -7.07 -2.28 0.49
C LEU A 73 -6.31 -3.33 -0.32
N PHE A 74 -5.00 -3.39 -0.13
CA PHE A 74 -4.13 -4.38 -0.75
C PHE A 74 -3.05 -4.85 0.23
N VAL A 75 -2.69 -6.12 0.12
CA VAL A 75 -1.54 -6.72 0.80
C VAL A 75 -0.85 -7.67 -0.15
N GLY A 76 0.47 -7.68 -0.14
CA GLY A 76 1.22 -8.55 -1.03
C GLY A 76 2.71 -8.61 -0.71
N GLN A 77 3.39 -9.36 -1.56
CA GLN A 77 4.81 -9.64 -1.46
C GLN A 77 5.46 -9.40 -2.83
N VAL A 78 6.58 -8.71 -2.84
CA VAL A 78 7.45 -8.61 -4.02
C VAL A 78 8.59 -9.60 -3.83
N LEU A 79 8.60 -10.67 -4.62
CA LEU A 79 9.73 -11.62 -4.67
C LEU A 79 10.72 -11.25 -5.76
N ASN A 80 10.20 -10.78 -6.90
CA ASN A 80 10.97 -10.37 -8.06
C ASN A 80 10.29 -9.15 -8.69
N PRO A 81 10.91 -7.95 -8.63
CA PRO A 81 10.34 -6.73 -9.20
C PRO A 81 10.41 -6.68 -10.73
N LEU A 82 11.18 -7.56 -11.39
CA LEU A 82 11.30 -7.59 -12.86
C LEU A 82 10.13 -8.27 -13.57
N GLY A 83 9.17 -8.83 -12.82
CA GLY A 83 8.09 -9.63 -13.38
C GLY A 83 8.55 -11.00 -13.89
N LEU A 84 7.59 -11.79 -14.36
CA LEU A 84 7.78 -12.89 -15.31
C LEU A 84 7.40 -12.41 -16.71
#